data_AF-A0A238KN45-F1
#
_entry.id   AF-A0A238KN45-F1
#
_cell.length_a   1.000
_cell.length_b   1.000
_cell.length_c   1.000
_cell.angle_alpha   90.00
_cell.angle_beta   90.00
_cell.angle_gamma   90.00
#
_symmetry.space_group_name_H-M   'P 1'
#
loop_
_entity.id
_entity.type
_entity.pdbx_description
1 polymer ?
#
loop_
_entity_poly.entity_id
_entity_poly.type
_entity_poly.pdbx_seq_one_letter_code
_entity_poly.pdbx_strand_id
1 'polypeptide(L)'
;MNRLLPFAALVTIGAAWGATQPLSKIAVSEGYRHFGLIFWQTVLLALILGGLVLLRGRRLPWHGRALRLYLFIAVIGTVLPGIASYQAAVHLPSGVLSILLSSVPMLALPVALALGTDRLEGARLLGLLMGLGGVALLVLPEASLPAGTEAGWIGVALIASGCYAVEGNVVARWGTQGLDAVQVLAGASILGVVLSLPLALASGQFIVPPWPLAAPDRALIASAVFHAFAYTAYVWLVGLAGAVFAAQVSYLVTLFGLTWAMLFLGEAYAGWVWAALALMMGGLALVQPRRAKALVPGAVPGQNAAG
;
A
#
# COMPACT_ATOMS: atom_id res chain seq x y z
N MET A 1 27.91 -3.40 9.88
CA MET A 1 26.80 -3.41 8.90
C MET A 1 26.96 -2.23 7.96
N ASN A 2 27.06 -2.47 6.64
CA ASN A 2 27.26 -1.42 5.64
C ASN A 2 26.12 -0.40 5.69
N ARG A 3 26.43 0.88 5.90
CA ARG A 3 25.43 1.97 5.91
C ARG A 3 24.63 2.05 4.61
N LEU A 4 25.12 1.43 3.53
CA LEU A 4 24.49 1.38 2.20
C LEU A 4 23.32 0.38 2.11
N LEU A 5 23.31 -0.68 2.94
CA LEU A 5 22.32 -1.75 2.82
C LEU A 5 20.87 -1.26 3.02
N PRO A 6 20.55 -0.44 4.06
CA PRO A 6 19.19 0.07 4.23
C PRO A 6 18.73 0.96 3.08
N PHE A 7 19.63 1.75 2.48
CA PHE A 7 19.28 2.61 1.33
C PHE A 7 19.05 1.79 0.06
N ALA A 8 19.89 0.80 -0.22
CA ALA A 8 19.67 -0.11 -1.34
C ALA A 8 18.34 -0.88 -1.19
N ALA A 9 18.03 -1.35 0.04
CA ALA A 9 16.75 -1.96 0.35
C ALA A 9 15.58 -0.98 0.13
N LEU A 10 15.69 0.26 0.62
CA LEU A 10 14.67 1.29 0.44
C LEU A 10 14.32 1.49 -1.05
N VAL A 11 15.34 1.64 -1.89
CA VAL A 11 15.18 1.85 -3.34
C VAL A 11 14.58 0.62 -4.02
N THR A 12 15.07 -0.58 -3.72
CA THR A 12 14.57 -1.82 -4.33
C THR A 12 13.14 -2.13 -3.92
N ILE A 13 12.77 -1.89 -2.66
CA ILE A 13 11.38 -2.01 -2.18
C ILE A 13 10.50 -1.00 -2.90
N GLY A 14 10.91 0.27 -2.95
CA GLY A 14 10.17 1.33 -3.64
C GLY A 14 9.96 1.03 -5.13
N ALA A 15 10.99 0.53 -5.81
CA ALA A 15 10.92 0.14 -7.21
C ALA A 15 9.96 -1.04 -7.43
N ALA A 16 10.04 -2.09 -6.60
CA ALA A 16 9.19 -3.28 -6.70
C ALA A 16 7.72 -2.94 -6.41
N TRP A 17 7.42 -2.22 -5.33
CA TRP A 17 6.05 -1.81 -5.04
C TRP A 17 5.52 -0.77 -6.03
N GLY A 18 6.35 0.16 -6.51
CA GLY A 18 5.95 1.12 -7.53
C GLY A 18 5.51 0.44 -8.83
N ALA A 19 6.12 -0.69 -9.19
CA ALA A 19 5.77 -1.43 -10.39
C ALA A 19 4.38 -2.07 -10.35
N THR A 20 3.75 -2.20 -9.18
CA THR A 20 2.44 -2.87 -9.07
C THR A 20 1.32 -2.08 -9.75
N GLN A 21 1.39 -0.75 -9.79
CA GLN A 21 0.34 0.07 -10.43
C GLN A 21 0.32 -0.11 -11.96
N PRO A 22 1.47 0.01 -12.67
CA PRO A 22 1.49 -0.26 -14.11
C PRO A 22 1.11 -1.70 -14.44
N LEU A 23 1.58 -2.66 -13.64
CA LEU A 23 1.21 -4.06 -13.82
C LEU A 23 -0.29 -4.29 -13.59
N SER A 24 -0.91 -3.58 -12.64
CA SER A 24 -2.36 -3.64 -12.43
C SER A 24 -3.12 -3.05 -13.61
N LYS A 25 -2.60 -1.98 -14.24
CA LYS A 25 -3.17 -1.41 -15.47
C LYS A 25 -3.11 -2.38 -16.64
N ILE A 26 -2.02 -3.15 -16.77
CA ILE A 26 -1.92 -4.25 -17.75
C ILE A 26 -2.87 -5.39 -17.36
N ALA A 27 -3.00 -5.72 -16.08
CA ALA A 27 -3.84 -6.82 -15.61
C ALA A 27 -5.34 -6.58 -15.85
N VAL A 28 -5.81 -5.33 -15.82
CA VAL A 28 -7.22 -4.99 -16.17
C VAL A 28 -7.44 -4.80 -17.67
N SER A 29 -6.41 -4.97 -18.49
CA SER A 29 -6.56 -4.95 -19.94
C SER A 29 -7.25 -6.24 -20.43
N GLU A 30 -7.64 -6.25 -21.71
CA GLU A 30 -8.27 -7.41 -22.35
C GLU A 30 -9.58 -7.91 -21.67
N GLY A 31 -10.26 -7.04 -20.92
CA GLY A 31 -11.56 -7.32 -20.33
C GLY A 31 -11.53 -8.03 -18.97
N TYR A 32 -10.36 -8.19 -18.36
CA TYR A 32 -10.23 -8.77 -17.02
C TYR A 32 -10.83 -7.83 -15.97
N ARG A 33 -11.65 -8.39 -15.07
CA ARG A 33 -12.41 -7.64 -14.06
C ARG A 33 -11.93 -7.93 -12.65
N HIS A 34 -12.25 -7.00 -11.75
CA HIS A 34 -11.70 -6.94 -10.40
C HIS A 34 -11.86 -8.23 -9.58
N PHE A 35 -12.99 -8.95 -9.62
CA PHE A 35 -13.15 -10.14 -8.77
C PHE A 35 -12.23 -11.28 -9.19
N GLY A 36 -12.08 -11.54 -10.49
CA GLY A 36 -11.15 -12.55 -11.00
C GLY A 36 -9.69 -12.21 -10.70
N LEU A 37 -9.32 -10.93 -10.88
CA LEU A 37 -7.97 -10.45 -10.59
C LEU A 37 -7.62 -10.57 -9.10
N ILE A 38 -8.53 -10.15 -8.21
CA ILE A 38 -8.36 -10.28 -6.76
C ILE A 38 -8.23 -11.75 -6.35
N PHE A 39 -9.04 -12.64 -6.94
CA PHE A 39 -8.95 -14.07 -6.69
C PHE A 39 -7.56 -14.61 -7.03
N TRP A 40 -7.09 -14.42 -8.26
CA TRP A 40 -5.78 -14.93 -8.66
C TRP A 40 -4.63 -14.25 -7.90
N GLN A 41 -4.72 -12.95 -7.61
CA GLN A 41 -3.74 -12.26 -6.80
C GLN A 41 -3.65 -12.84 -5.38
N THR A 42 -4.78 -13.10 -4.73
CA THR A 42 -4.81 -13.70 -3.39
C THR A 42 -4.36 -15.15 -3.39
N VAL A 43 -4.64 -15.93 -4.44
CA VAL A 43 -4.07 -17.28 -4.64
C VAL A 43 -2.55 -17.21 -4.70
N LEU A 44 -2.00 -16.34 -5.56
CA LEU A 44 -0.55 -16.18 -5.72
C LEU A 44 0.12 -15.74 -4.42
N LEU A 45 -0.44 -14.77 -3.72
CA LEU A 45 0.07 -14.33 -2.42
C LEU A 45 -0.03 -15.41 -1.35
N ALA A 46 -1.13 -16.17 -1.30
CA ALA A 46 -1.28 -17.28 -0.38
C ALA A 46 -0.23 -18.38 -0.63
N LEU A 47 0.08 -18.68 -1.89
CA LEU A 47 1.11 -19.65 -2.27
C LEU A 47 2.52 -19.14 -1.92
N ILE A 48 2.87 -17.91 -2.31
CA ILE A 48 4.20 -17.34 -2.09
C ILE A 48 4.46 -17.13 -0.59
N LEU A 49 3.56 -16.43 0.10
CA LEU A 49 3.74 -16.08 1.51
C LEU A 49 3.47 -17.28 2.41
N GLY A 50 2.48 -18.12 2.10
CA GLY A 50 2.23 -19.37 2.82
C GLY A 50 3.41 -20.33 2.69
N GLY A 51 3.98 -20.47 1.49
CA GLY A 51 5.23 -21.21 1.27
C GLY A 51 6.37 -20.65 2.10
N LEU A 52 6.53 -19.32 2.15
CA LEU A 52 7.55 -18.67 2.98
C LEU A 52 7.37 -18.92 4.48
N VAL A 53 6.12 -18.93 4.99
CA VAL A 53 5.81 -19.29 6.38
C VAL A 53 6.24 -20.73 6.67
N LEU A 54 5.91 -21.67 5.77
CA LEU A 54 6.29 -23.08 5.90
C LEU A 54 7.81 -23.26 5.87
N LEU A 55 8.50 -22.61 4.93
CA LEU A 55 9.96 -22.66 4.80
C LEU A 55 10.68 -22.08 6.02
N ARG A 56 10.08 -21.11 6.72
CA ARG A 56 10.59 -20.56 7.98
C ARG A 56 10.30 -21.46 9.20
N GLY A 57 9.69 -22.63 9.00
CA GLY A 57 9.27 -23.52 10.08
C GLY A 57 8.19 -22.93 10.99
N ARG A 58 7.50 -21.88 10.52
CA ARG A 58 6.42 -21.22 11.24
C ARG A 58 5.09 -21.89 10.88
N ARG A 59 4.10 -21.74 11.76
CA ARG A 59 2.73 -22.24 11.54
C ARG A 59 1.77 -21.05 11.45
N LEU A 60 0.71 -21.20 10.68
CA LEU A 60 -0.42 -20.28 10.70
C LEU A 60 -1.42 -20.75 11.77
N PRO A 61 -1.63 -20.01 12.87
CA PRO A 61 -2.67 -20.37 13.81
C PRO A 61 -4.04 -19.99 13.25
N TRP A 62 -5.02 -20.86 13.49
CA TRP A 62 -6.40 -20.74 13.02
C TRP A 62 -7.40 -20.54 14.18
N HIS A 63 -6.92 -20.03 15.33
CA HIS A 63 -7.80 -19.72 16.46
C HIS A 63 -8.61 -18.44 16.20
N GLY A 64 -9.74 -18.27 16.90
CA GLY A 64 -10.71 -17.19 16.63
C GLY A 64 -10.12 -15.77 16.58
N ARG A 65 -9.13 -15.44 17.42
CA ARG A 65 -8.45 -14.12 17.37
C ARG A 65 -7.64 -13.90 16.08
N ALA A 66 -6.89 -14.91 15.63
CA ALA A 66 -6.12 -14.85 14.39
C ALA A 66 -7.05 -14.81 13.19
N LEU A 67 -8.11 -15.62 13.19
CA LEU A 67 -9.11 -15.63 12.12
C LEU A 67 -9.79 -14.26 11.96
N ARG A 68 -10.15 -13.58 13.07
CA ARG A 68 -10.70 -12.22 13.00
C ARG A 68 -9.72 -11.22 12.42
N LEU A 69 -8.43 -11.30 12.78
CA LEU A 69 -7.39 -10.45 12.21
C LEU A 69 -7.23 -10.72 10.71
N TYR A 70 -7.09 -11.99 10.31
CA TYR A 70 -6.99 -12.37 8.90
C TYR A 70 -8.20 -11.90 8.10
N LEU A 71 -9.41 -12.06 8.66
CA LEU A 71 -10.64 -11.65 7.98
C LEU A 71 -10.70 -10.14 7.81
N PHE A 72 -10.32 -9.39 8.85
CA PHE A 72 -10.24 -7.93 8.78
C PHE A 72 -9.26 -7.49 7.67
N ILE A 73 -8.04 -8.05 7.65
CA ILE A 73 -7.03 -7.74 6.63
C ILE A 73 -7.48 -8.20 5.25
N ALA A 74 -8.12 -9.36 5.12
CA ALA A 74 -8.62 -9.85 3.84
C ALA A 74 -9.69 -8.91 3.26
N VAL A 75 -10.61 -8.42 4.08
CA VAL A 75 -11.70 -7.53 3.62
C VAL A 75 -11.19 -6.11 3.41
N ILE A 76 -10.58 -5.50 4.43
CA ILE A 76 -10.19 -4.08 4.44
C ILE A 76 -8.83 -3.86 3.78
N GLY A 77 -7.90 -4.80 3.88
CA GLY A 77 -6.56 -4.67 3.28
C GLY A 77 -6.44 -5.32 1.89
N THR A 78 -7.46 -6.01 1.38
CA THR A 78 -7.32 -6.70 0.08
C THR A 78 -8.57 -6.64 -0.80
N VAL A 79 -9.71 -7.21 -0.37
CA VAL A 79 -10.88 -7.35 -1.24
C VAL A 79 -11.51 -5.99 -1.55
N LEU A 80 -11.85 -5.21 -0.51
CA LEU A 80 -12.48 -3.90 -0.70
C LEU A 80 -11.57 -2.89 -1.43
N PRO A 81 -10.30 -2.65 -1.00
CA PRO A 81 -9.40 -1.78 -1.75
C PRO A 81 -9.10 -2.34 -3.13
N GLY A 82 -8.98 -3.65 -3.31
CA GLY A 82 -8.76 -4.27 -4.63
C GLY A 82 -9.90 -4.01 -5.60
N ILE A 83 -11.16 -4.12 -5.14
CA ILE A 83 -12.35 -3.79 -5.95
C ILE A 83 -12.29 -2.34 -6.43
N ALA A 84 -11.97 -1.42 -5.52
CA ALA A 84 -11.86 0.00 -5.82
C ALA A 84 -10.68 0.30 -6.77
N SER A 85 -9.50 -0.23 -6.47
CA SER A 85 -8.27 -0.02 -7.25
C SER A 85 -8.38 -0.58 -8.66
N TYR A 86 -8.86 -1.81 -8.84
CA TYR A 86 -8.98 -2.40 -10.17
C TYR A 86 -10.06 -1.72 -11.02
N GLN A 87 -11.18 -1.31 -10.42
CA GLN A 87 -12.18 -0.52 -11.16
C GLN A 87 -11.62 0.83 -11.58
N ALA A 88 -10.97 1.55 -10.66
CA ALA A 88 -10.33 2.81 -10.99
C ALA A 88 -9.20 2.63 -12.03
N ALA A 89 -8.47 1.51 -12.00
CA ALA A 89 -7.40 1.21 -12.94
C ALA A 89 -7.89 1.03 -14.37
N VAL A 90 -9.15 0.67 -14.61
CA VAL A 90 -9.69 0.66 -15.98
C VAL A 90 -9.70 2.08 -16.57
N HIS A 91 -10.10 3.06 -15.77
CA HIS A 91 -10.40 4.41 -16.25
C HIS A 91 -9.27 5.42 -16.04
N LEU A 92 -8.49 5.29 -14.97
CA LEU A 92 -7.42 6.23 -14.64
C LEU A 92 -6.07 5.76 -15.18
N PRO A 93 -5.17 6.71 -15.55
CA PRO A 93 -3.77 6.40 -15.78
C PRO A 93 -3.12 5.79 -14.53
N SER A 94 -2.23 4.83 -14.73
CA SER A 94 -1.50 4.15 -13.66
C SER A 94 -0.68 5.12 -12.80
N GLY A 95 -0.09 6.15 -13.42
CA GLY A 95 0.66 7.16 -12.67
C GLY A 95 -0.21 7.94 -11.70
N VAL A 96 -1.43 8.29 -12.12
CA VAL A 96 -2.41 8.98 -11.26
C VAL A 96 -2.80 8.09 -10.07
N LEU A 97 -3.04 6.79 -10.29
CA LEU A 97 -3.30 5.84 -9.20
C LEU A 97 -2.13 5.75 -8.21
N SER A 98 -0.90 5.78 -8.71
CA SER A 98 0.31 5.77 -7.88
C SER A 98 0.38 7.01 -6.97
N ILE A 99 0.05 8.20 -7.50
CA ILE A 99 -0.04 9.45 -6.74
C ILE A 99 -1.15 9.37 -5.69
N LEU A 100 -2.33 8.87 -6.06
CA LEU A 100 -3.47 8.75 -5.13
C LEU A 100 -3.17 7.78 -3.98
N LEU A 101 -2.33 6.77 -4.18
CA LEU A 101 -1.89 5.88 -3.11
C LEU A 101 -0.99 6.60 -2.07
N SER A 102 -0.29 7.66 -2.46
CA SER A 102 0.47 8.51 -1.52
C SER A 102 -0.43 9.27 -0.55
N SER A 103 -1.75 9.27 -0.76
CA SER A 103 -2.71 9.81 0.20
C SER A 103 -2.96 8.91 1.41
N VAL A 104 -2.52 7.64 1.38
CA VAL A 104 -2.70 6.69 2.51
C VAL A 104 -2.22 7.28 3.85
N PRO A 105 -1.00 7.84 3.97
CA PRO A 105 -0.53 8.41 5.23
C PRO A 105 -1.29 9.68 5.64
N MET A 106 -1.85 10.41 4.67
CA MET A 106 -2.66 11.61 4.94
C MET A 106 -4.03 11.22 5.51
N LEU A 107 -4.68 10.24 4.88
CA LEU A 107 -5.95 9.67 5.35
C LEU A 107 -5.80 8.90 6.66
N ALA A 108 -4.58 8.49 7.02
CA ALA A 108 -4.30 7.87 8.30
C ALA A 108 -4.55 8.80 9.49
N LEU A 109 -4.39 10.12 9.34
CA LEU A 109 -4.60 11.07 10.45
C LEU A 109 -6.08 11.09 10.92
N PRO A 110 -7.09 11.33 10.06
CA PRO A 110 -8.50 11.26 10.47
C PRO A 110 -8.87 9.93 11.15
N VAL A 111 -8.36 8.82 10.63
CA VAL A 111 -8.58 7.49 11.22
C VAL A 111 -7.95 7.40 12.62
N ALA A 112 -6.71 7.85 12.77
CA ALA A 112 -6.01 7.83 14.05
C ALA A 112 -6.72 8.70 15.11
N LEU A 113 -7.27 9.85 14.70
CA LEU A 113 -8.09 10.71 15.56
C LEU A 113 -9.39 10.03 15.97
N ALA A 114 -10.10 9.40 15.03
CA ALA A 114 -11.34 8.66 15.31
C ALA A 114 -11.10 7.47 16.26
N LEU A 115 -9.92 6.85 16.20
CA LEU A 115 -9.51 5.78 17.12
C LEU A 115 -8.98 6.31 18.47
N GLY A 116 -8.77 7.62 18.61
CA GLY A 116 -8.18 8.22 19.81
C GLY A 116 -6.72 7.84 20.04
N THR A 117 -6.02 7.38 19.00
CA THR A 117 -4.59 6.99 19.07
C THR A 117 -3.65 8.15 18.78
N ASP A 118 -4.19 9.33 18.49
CA ASP A 118 -3.43 10.46 18.02
C ASP A 118 -4.06 11.80 18.39
N ARG A 119 -3.30 12.90 18.19
CA ARG A 119 -3.72 14.26 18.48
C ARG A 119 -3.61 15.13 17.24
N LEU A 120 -4.51 16.12 17.16
CA LEU A 120 -4.44 17.14 16.12
C LEU A 120 -3.15 17.94 16.29
N GLU A 121 -2.33 17.91 15.25
CA GLU A 121 -1.12 18.71 15.15
C GLU A 121 -1.15 19.53 13.87
N GLY A 122 -0.80 20.82 13.97
CA GLY A 122 -0.86 21.76 12.86
C GLY A 122 -0.07 21.29 11.63
N ALA A 123 1.12 20.72 11.83
CA ALA A 123 1.92 20.17 10.72
C ALA A 123 1.19 19.04 9.99
N ARG A 124 0.57 18.11 10.71
CA ARG A 124 -0.11 16.96 10.12
C ARG A 124 -1.44 17.34 9.47
N LEU A 125 -2.13 18.32 10.05
CA LEU A 125 -3.30 18.94 9.42
C LEU A 125 -2.91 19.64 8.12
N LEU A 126 -1.83 20.42 8.12
CA LEU A 126 -1.30 21.04 6.90
C LEU A 126 -0.93 19.98 5.86
N GLY A 127 -0.28 18.89 6.28
CA GLY A 127 0.02 17.76 5.40
C GLY A 127 -1.23 17.15 4.78
N LEU A 128 -2.28 16.92 5.56
CA LEU A 128 -3.58 16.47 5.05
C LEU A 128 -4.18 17.47 4.04
N LEU A 129 -4.15 18.77 4.34
CA LEU A 129 -4.64 19.82 3.44
C LEU A 129 -3.86 19.89 2.13
N MET A 130 -2.53 19.72 2.17
CA MET A 130 -1.70 19.60 0.97
C MET A 130 -2.08 18.37 0.15
N GLY A 131 -2.36 17.24 0.81
CA GLY A 131 -2.90 16.04 0.17
C GLY A 131 -4.21 16.28 -0.58
N LEU A 132 -5.18 16.89 0.10
CA LEU A 132 -6.46 17.26 -0.49
C LEU A 132 -6.29 18.26 -1.64
N GLY A 133 -5.36 19.22 -1.51
CA GLY A 133 -4.98 20.12 -2.60
C GLY A 133 -4.41 19.38 -3.80
N GLY A 134 -3.57 18.37 -3.58
CA GLY A 134 -3.02 17.53 -4.65
C GLY A 134 -4.12 16.75 -5.39
N VAL A 135 -5.05 16.16 -4.65
CA VAL A 135 -6.25 15.53 -5.23
C VAL A 135 -7.08 16.55 -6.02
N ALA A 136 -7.28 17.75 -5.49
CA ALA A 136 -8.01 18.82 -6.19
C ALA A 136 -7.31 19.23 -7.50
N LEU A 137 -5.98 19.25 -7.56
CA LEU A 137 -5.21 19.49 -8.79
C LEU A 137 -5.36 18.36 -9.82
N LEU A 138 -5.67 17.15 -9.40
CA LEU A 138 -5.99 16.05 -10.32
C LEU A 138 -7.43 16.12 -10.84
N VAL A 139 -8.35 16.70 -10.08
CA VAL A 139 -9.80 16.73 -10.38
C VAL A 139 -10.24 17.99 -11.11
N LEU A 140 -9.81 19.17 -10.65
CA LEU A 140 -10.38 20.45 -11.06
C LEU A 140 -9.94 20.92 -12.45
N PRO A 141 -8.65 20.81 -12.84
CA PRO A 141 -8.24 21.19 -14.19
C PRO A 141 -8.69 20.13 -15.19
N GLU A 142 -9.46 20.54 -16.21
CA GLU A 142 -9.92 19.62 -17.28
C GLU A 142 -8.77 18.92 -18.00
N ALA A 143 -7.60 19.57 -18.07
CA ALA A 143 -6.39 19.03 -18.69
C ALA A 143 -5.60 18.05 -17.80
N SER A 144 -6.01 17.80 -16.55
CA SER A 144 -5.28 16.91 -15.64
C SER A 144 -5.42 15.43 -15.99
N LEU A 145 -6.56 15.04 -16.55
CA LEU A 145 -6.85 13.66 -16.95
C LEU A 145 -7.03 13.58 -18.48
N PRO A 146 -6.85 12.39 -19.08
CA PRO A 146 -7.18 12.18 -20.49
C PRO A 146 -8.64 12.56 -20.78
N ALA A 147 -8.89 13.16 -21.96
CA ALA A 147 -10.22 13.59 -22.35
C ALA A 147 -11.25 12.44 -22.25
N GLY A 148 -12.41 12.72 -21.65
CA GLY A 148 -13.47 11.73 -21.41
C GLY A 148 -13.30 10.90 -20.13
N THR A 149 -12.24 11.13 -19.34
CA THR A 149 -12.08 10.47 -18.04
C THR A 149 -12.93 11.16 -16.98
N GLU A 150 -13.87 10.45 -16.37
CA GLU A 150 -14.69 10.99 -15.29
C GLU A 150 -13.89 11.14 -13.99
N ALA A 151 -13.91 12.34 -13.40
CA ALA A 151 -13.23 12.61 -12.13
C ALA A 151 -13.76 11.76 -10.95
N GLY A 152 -14.97 11.19 -11.06
CA GLY A 152 -15.54 10.28 -10.05
C GLY A 152 -14.64 9.07 -9.75
N TRP A 153 -13.85 8.62 -10.73
CA TRP A 153 -12.89 7.52 -10.53
C TRP A 153 -11.76 7.85 -9.57
N ILE A 154 -11.42 9.13 -9.37
CA ILE A 154 -10.47 9.55 -8.34
C ILE A 154 -11.05 9.25 -6.95
N GLY A 155 -12.34 9.52 -6.74
CA GLY A 155 -13.04 9.18 -5.51
C GLY A 155 -13.03 7.67 -5.25
N VAL A 156 -13.28 6.86 -6.29
CA VAL A 156 -13.20 5.40 -6.21
C VAL A 156 -11.78 4.95 -5.84
N ALA A 157 -10.74 5.48 -6.49
CA ALA A 157 -9.35 5.15 -6.16
C ALA A 157 -8.98 5.52 -4.71
N LEU A 158 -9.51 6.62 -4.18
CA LEU A 158 -9.28 7.04 -2.79
C LEU A 158 -9.94 6.11 -1.76
N ILE A 159 -10.95 5.32 -2.13
CA ILE A 159 -11.51 4.28 -1.26
C ILE A 159 -10.40 3.29 -0.87
N ALA A 160 -9.55 2.90 -1.83
CA ALA A 160 -8.44 2.00 -1.54
C ALA A 160 -7.44 2.63 -0.55
N SER A 161 -7.08 3.90 -0.76
CA SER A 161 -6.19 4.63 0.14
C SER A 161 -6.77 4.77 1.56
N GLY A 162 -8.08 5.02 1.66
CA GLY A 162 -8.80 5.04 2.93
C GLY A 162 -8.81 3.69 3.63
N CYS A 163 -9.03 2.61 2.88
CA CYS A 163 -8.99 1.24 3.39
C CYS A 163 -7.61 0.88 3.97
N TYR A 164 -6.52 1.17 3.24
CA TYR A 164 -5.16 0.96 3.75
C TYR A 164 -4.83 1.84 4.96
N ALA A 165 -5.34 3.07 5.01
CA ALA A 165 -5.22 3.95 6.17
C ALA A 165 -5.94 3.37 7.40
N VAL A 166 -7.13 2.81 7.23
CA VAL A 166 -7.87 2.09 8.27
C VAL A 166 -7.10 0.86 8.72
N GLU A 167 -6.69 0.00 7.78
CA GLU A 167 -5.93 -1.21 8.06
C GLU A 167 -4.68 -0.91 8.92
N GLY A 168 -3.84 0.01 8.47
CA GLY A 168 -2.60 0.36 9.16
C GLY A 168 -2.81 0.87 10.59
N ASN A 169 -3.81 1.73 10.80
CA ASN A 169 -4.12 2.27 12.13
C ASN A 169 -4.73 1.22 13.07
N VAL A 170 -5.63 0.37 12.56
CA VAL A 170 -6.22 -0.74 13.33
C VAL A 170 -5.13 -1.71 13.78
N VAL A 171 -4.24 -2.10 12.86
CA VAL A 171 -3.11 -2.99 13.16
C VAL A 171 -2.15 -2.34 14.15
N ALA A 172 -1.85 -1.05 13.99
CA ALA A 172 -1.00 -0.32 14.93
C ALA A 172 -1.61 -0.25 16.34
N ARG A 173 -2.93 -0.10 16.46
CA ARG A 173 -3.64 0.02 17.74
C ARG A 173 -3.79 -1.32 18.48
N TRP A 174 -4.21 -2.37 17.77
CA TRP A 174 -4.58 -3.64 18.39
C TRP A 174 -3.54 -4.75 18.19
N GLY A 175 -2.50 -4.49 17.42
CA GLY A 175 -1.41 -5.41 17.15
C GLY A 175 -1.80 -6.61 16.29
N THR A 176 -0.83 -7.46 16.02
CA THR A 176 -0.94 -8.62 15.13
C THR A 176 -1.25 -9.92 15.87
N GLN A 177 -1.70 -9.86 17.13
CA GLN A 177 -2.00 -11.03 17.95
C GLN A 177 -0.80 -11.99 18.13
N GLY A 178 0.43 -11.45 18.15
CA GLY A 178 1.67 -12.22 18.29
C GLY A 178 2.17 -12.85 16.98
N LEU A 179 1.51 -12.57 15.86
CA LEU A 179 1.93 -13.01 14.53
C LEU A 179 2.90 -12.02 13.92
N ASP A 180 3.87 -12.52 13.16
CA ASP A 180 4.65 -11.65 12.29
C ASP A 180 3.81 -11.21 11.07
N ALA A 181 4.25 -10.13 10.42
CA ALA A 181 3.53 -9.53 9.30
C ALA A 181 3.33 -10.50 8.12
N VAL A 182 4.30 -11.39 7.86
CA VAL A 182 4.20 -12.39 6.78
C VAL A 182 3.14 -13.43 7.11
N GLN A 183 3.04 -13.89 8.36
CA GLN A 183 1.97 -14.77 8.82
C GLN A 183 0.59 -14.11 8.68
N VAL A 184 0.47 -12.83 9.07
CA VAL A 184 -0.79 -12.07 8.96
C VAL A 184 -1.23 -11.99 7.50
N LEU A 185 -0.33 -11.57 6.60
CA LEU A 185 -0.67 -11.41 5.19
C LEU A 185 -0.91 -12.76 4.49
N ALA A 186 -0.18 -13.82 4.85
CA ALA A 186 -0.43 -15.16 4.34
C ALA A 186 -1.83 -15.69 4.76
N GLY A 187 -2.18 -15.57 6.06
CA GLY A 187 -3.49 -15.96 6.57
C GLY A 187 -4.62 -15.15 5.94
N ALA A 188 -4.43 -13.83 5.81
CA ALA A 188 -5.36 -12.94 5.13
C ALA A 188 -5.52 -13.29 3.65
N SER A 189 -4.44 -13.64 2.94
CA SER A 189 -4.49 -14.06 1.54
C SER A 189 -5.30 -15.35 1.38
N ILE A 190 -5.12 -16.33 2.27
CA ILE A 190 -5.90 -17.58 2.25
C ILE A 190 -7.39 -17.29 2.45
N LEU A 191 -7.76 -16.45 3.42
CA LEU A 191 -9.17 -16.02 3.55
C LEU A 191 -9.63 -15.20 2.35
N GLY A 192 -8.76 -14.39 1.76
CA GLY A 192 -8.99 -13.66 0.52
C GLY A 192 -9.39 -14.58 -0.62
N VAL A 193 -8.74 -15.73 -0.78
CA VAL A 193 -9.13 -16.77 -1.76
C VAL A 193 -10.55 -17.28 -1.49
N VAL A 194 -10.85 -17.63 -0.24
CA VAL A 194 -12.17 -18.14 0.18
C VAL A 194 -13.29 -17.11 -0.06
N LEU A 195 -13.01 -15.82 0.16
CA LEU A 195 -13.97 -14.74 -0.04
C LEU A 195 -14.14 -14.35 -1.50
N SER A 196 -13.04 -14.29 -2.26
CA SER A 196 -13.04 -13.80 -3.64
C SER A 196 -13.50 -14.83 -4.66
N LEU A 197 -13.29 -16.13 -4.41
CA LEU A 197 -13.74 -17.20 -5.31
C LEU A 197 -15.26 -17.18 -5.59
N PRO A 198 -16.15 -17.19 -4.56
CA PRO A 198 -17.58 -17.15 -4.82
C PRO A 198 -18.01 -15.84 -5.50
N LEU A 199 -17.36 -14.72 -5.18
CA LEU A 199 -17.62 -13.44 -5.85
C LEU A 199 -17.24 -13.48 -7.33
N ALA A 200 -16.09 -14.07 -7.67
CA ALA A 200 -15.63 -14.23 -9.05
C ALA A 200 -16.55 -15.16 -9.85
N LEU A 201 -16.96 -16.29 -9.27
CA LEU A 201 -17.88 -17.24 -9.92
C LEU A 201 -19.28 -16.66 -10.09
N ALA A 202 -19.88 -16.11 -9.02
CA ALA A 202 -21.25 -15.59 -9.06
C ALA A 202 -21.42 -14.37 -9.98
N SER A 203 -20.36 -13.57 -10.14
CA SER A 203 -20.36 -12.41 -11.04
C SER A 203 -19.96 -12.75 -12.49
N GLY A 204 -19.60 -14.01 -12.77
CA GLY A 204 -19.08 -14.43 -14.07
C GLY A 204 -17.71 -13.81 -14.42
N GLN A 205 -16.97 -13.31 -13.42
CA GLN A 205 -15.66 -12.67 -13.59
C GLN A 205 -14.50 -13.64 -13.32
N PHE A 206 -14.78 -14.93 -13.13
CA PHE A 206 -13.72 -15.93 -12.96
C PHE A 206 -12.87 -16.01 -14.23
N ILE A 207 -11.57 -15.83 -14.07
CA ILE A 207 -10.62 -15.81 -15.18
C ILE A 207 -10.05 -17.22 -15.32
N VAL A 208 -10.15 -17.79 -16.52
CA VAL A 208 -9.45 -19.01 -16.91
C VAL A 208 -8.20 -18.58 -17.70
N PRO A 209 -6.99 -18.68 -17.12
CA PRO A 209 -5.78 -18.24 -17.81
C PRO A 209 -5.56 -19.06 -19.09
N PRO A 210 -5.31 -18.41 -20.25
CA PRO A 210 -5.03 -19.11 -21.49
C PRO A 210 -3.65 -19.78 -21.45
N TRP A 211 -3.44 -20.74 -22.35
CA TRP A 211 -2.10 -21.27 -22.65
C TRP A 211 -1.76 -21.02 -24.12
N PRO A 212 -0.69 -20.26 -24.44
CA PRO A 212 0.25 -19.60 -23.53
C PRO A 212 -0.36 -18.41 -22.77
N LEU A 213 0.24 -18.06 -21.62
CA LEU A 213 -0.22 -16.94 -20.78
C LEU A 213 -0.20 -15.60 -21.55
N ALA A 214 -1.27 -14.82 -21.43
CA ALA A 214 -1.40 -13.50 -22.05
C ALA A 214 -0.67 -12.41 -21.23
N ALA A 215 -0.69 -11.18 -21.73
CA ALA A 215 -0.05 -10.06 -21.04
C ALA A 215 -0.68 -9.76 -19.66
N PRO A 216 -2.01 -9.76 -19.48
CA PRO A 216 -2.65 -9.58 -18.17
C PRO A 216 -2.21 -10.63 -17.13
N ASP A 217 -2.12 -11.90 -17.52
CA ASP A 217 -1.73 -12.99 -16.63
C ASP A 217 -0.29 -12.82 -16.13
N ARG A 218 0.64 -12.55 -17.04
CA ARG A 218 2.05 -12.32 -16.69
C ARG A 218 2.20 -11.09 -15.81
N ALA A 219 1.42 -10.04 -16.07
CA ALA A 219 1.44 -8.83 -15.26
C ALA A 219 0.92 -9.08 -13.84
N LEU A 220 -0.15 -9.87 -13.70
CA LEU A 220 -0.70 -10.26 -12.40
C LEU A 220 0.29 -11.12 -11.59
N ILE A 221 0.94 -12.09 -12.24
CA ILE A 221 1.98 -12.92 -11.63
C ILE A 221 3.16 -12.05 -11.17
N ALA A 222 3.68 -11.19 -12.04
CA ALA A 222 4.77 -10.27 -11.70
C ALA A 222 4.39 -9.33 -10.56
N SER A 223 3.16 -8.80 -10.56
CA SER A 223 2.65 -7.92 -9.52
C SER A 223 2.59 -8.64 -8.17
N ALA A 224 2.09 -9.88 -8.13
CA ALA A 224 2.05 -10.68 -6.91
C ALA A 224 3.45 -10.99 -6.35
N VAL A 225 4.41 -11.32 -7.23
CA VAL A 225 5.80 -11.58 -6.85
C VAL A 225 6.46 -10.32 -6.28
N PHE A 226 6.34 -9.18 -6.98
CA PHE A 226 6.90 -7.91 -6.51
C PHE A 226 6.24 -7.44 -5.22
N HIS A 227 4.93 -7.63 -5.08
CA HIS A 227 4.22 -7.29 -3.85
C HIS A 227 4.69 -8.15 -2.66
N ALA A 228 4.79 -9.48 -2.84
CA ALA A 228 5.27 -10.38 -1.80
C ALA A 228 6.73 -10.07 -1.39
N PHE A 229 7.59 -9.80 -2.37
CA PHE A 229 8.97 -9.35 -2.14
C PHE A 229 9.01 -8.02 -1.38
N ALA A 230 8.35 -6.99 -1.91
CA ALA A 230 8.37 -5.64 -1.35
C ALA A 230 7.82 -5.62 0.07
N TYR A 231 6.72 -6.31 0.33
CA TYR A 231 6.14 -6.41 1.67
C TYR A 231 7.10 -7.10 2.65
N THR A 232 7.66 -8.25 2.28
CA THR A 232 8.59 -8.99 3.14
C THR A 232 9.86 -8.18 3.43
N ALA A 233 10.42 -7.55 2.41
CA ALA A 233 11.60 -6.71 2.52
C ALA A 233 11.31 -5.41 3.30
N TYR A 234 10.12 -4.83 3.16
CA TYR A 234 9.66 -3.67 3.93
C TYR A 234 9.60 -3.98 5.43
N VAL A 235 8.96 -5.09 5.81
CA VAL A 235 8.87 -5.52 7.22
C VAL A 235 10.28 -5.73 7.80
N TRP A 236 11.16 -6.37 7.03
CA TRP A 236 12.56 -6.53 7.42
C TRP A 236 13.27 -5.17 7.58
N LEU A 237 13.06 -4.23 6.66
CA LEU A 237 13.65 -2.89 6.71
C LEU A 237 13.14 -2.09 7.92
N VAL A 238 11.86 -2.20 8.27
CA VAL A 238 11.28 -1.60 9.49
C VAL A 238 11.99 -2.14 10.72
N GLY A 239 12.22 -3.45 10.81
CA GLY A 239 12.96 -4.06 11.92
C GLY A 239 14.43 -3.66 11.97
N LEU A 240 15.06 -3.45 10.81
CA LEU A 240 16.49 -3.11 10.69
C LEU A 240 16.79 -1.63 10.95
N ALA A 241 16.02 -0.73 10.34
CA ALA A 241 16.31 0.70 10.24
C ALA A 241 15.26 1.58 10.94
N GLY A 242 14.18 0.98 11.46
CA GLY A 242 13.10 1.65 12.15
C GLY A 242 12.02 2.20 11.21
N ALA A 243 10.83 2.44 11.77
CA ALA A 243 9.65 2.88 11.04
C ALA A 243 9.82 4.23 10.34
N VAL A 244 10.58 5.17 10.91
CA VAL A 244 10.82 6.50 10.32
C VAL A 244 11.63 6.39 9.02
N PHE A 245 12.65 5.54 8.98
CA PHE A 245 13.44 5.32 7.77
C PHE A 245 12.62 4.55 6.72
N ALA A 246 11.93 3.48 7.14
CA ALA A 246 11.10 2.70 6.25
C ALA A 246 9.92 3.50 5.66
N ALA A 247 9.38 4.49 6.38
CA ALA A 247 8.32 5.36 5.87
C ALA A 247 8.73 6.11 4.58
N GLN A 248 10.03 6.28 4.32
CA GLN A 248 10.56 6.88 3.09
C GLN A 248 10.22 6.05 1.84
N VAL A 249 9.91 4.75 1.99
CA VAL A 249 9.49 3.88 0.88
C VAL A 249 8.28 4.47 0.16
N SER A 250 7.35 5.11 0.87
CA SER A 250 6.15 5.70 0.27
C SER A 250 6.46 6.74 -0.83
N TYR A 251 7.50 7.56 -0.64
CA TYR A 251 7.97 8.48 -1.68
C TYR A 251 8.46 7.73 -2.90
N LEU A 252 9.28 6.72 -2.69
CA LEU A 252 9.89 5.96 -3.78
C LEU A 252 8.83 5.15 -4.54
N VAL A 253 7.86 4.53 -3.86
CA VAL A 253 6.75 3.82 -4.51
C VAL A 253 6.00 4.75 -5.46
N THR A 254 5.76 5.99 -5.04
CA THR A 254 5.06 6.98 -5.86
C THR A 254 5.87 7.38 -7.09
N LEU A 255 7.15 7.74 -6.88
CA LEU A 255 8.05 8.18 -7.95
C LEU A 255 8.34 7.06 -8.96
N PHE A 256 8.60 5.85 -8.46
CA PHE A 256 8.79 4.68 -9.30
C PHE A 256 7.50 4.28 -9.99
N GLY A 257 6.33 4.35 -9.34
CA GLY A 257 5.04 4.07 -9.98
C GLY A 257 4.78 4.96 -11.19
N LEU A 258 5.06 6.26 -11.07
CA LEU A 258 5.00 7.20 -12.19
C LEU A 258 6.03 6.86 -13.27
N THR A 259 7.27 6.59 -12.86
CA THR A 259 8.39 6.28 -13.78
C THR A 259 8.11 5.01 -14.59
N TRP A 260 7.67 3.95 -13.93
CA TRP A 260 7.31 2.68 -14.56
C TRP A 260 6.08 2.82 -15.45
N ALA A 261 5.10 3.66 -15.09
CA ALA A 261 3.97 3.93 -15.96
C ALA A 261 4.41 4.61 -17.27
N MET A 262 5.32 5.60 -17.19
CA MET A 262 5.88 6.23 -18.40
C MET A 262 6.68 5.22 -19.24
N LEU A 263 7.49 4.36 -18.61
CA LEU A 263 8.37 3.41 -19.31
C LEU A 263 7.64 2.19 -19.88
N PHE A 264 6.71 1.59 -19.14
CA PHE A 264 6.04 0.35 -19.52
C PHE A 264 4.76 0.57 -20.31
N LEU A 265 4.06 1.69 -20.06
CA LEU A 265 2.76 1.98 -20.66
C LEU A 265 2.81 3.16 -21.64
N GLY A 266 3.94 3.87 -21.72
CA GLY A 266 4.05 5.07 -22.54
C GLY A 266 3.14 6.20 -22.06
N GLU A 267 2.74 6.21 -20.79
CA GLU A 267 1.89 7.27 -20.24
C GLU A 267 2.62 8.61 -20.26
N ALA A 268 1.91 9.68 -20.65
CA ALA A 268 2.37 11.05 -20.57
C ALA A 268 1.38 11.86 -19.74
N TYR A 269 1.89 12.78 -18.91
CA TYR A 269 1.08 13.51 -17.94
C TYR A 269 1.17 15.02 -18.16
N ALA A 270 0.04 15.70 -17.95
CA ALA A 270 -0.02 17.15 -17.95
C ALA A 270 0.76 17.75 -16.76
N GLY A 271 1.13 19.03 -16.88
CA GLY A 271 1.84 19.77 -15.83
C GLY A 271 1.13 19.76 -14.46
N TRP A 272 -0.20 19.71 -14.46
CA TRP A 272 -1.01 19.63 -13.24
C TRP A 272 -0.79 18.35 -12.44
N VAL A 273 -0.50 17.22 -13.11
CA VAL A 273 -0.19 15.94 -12.43
C VAL A 273 1.14 16.06 -11.68
N TRP A 274 2.12 16.76 -12.26
CA TRP A 274 3.39 17.03 -11.59
C TRP A 274 3.24 18.00 -10.42
N ALA A 275 2.37 19.01 -10.55
CA ALA A 275 2.03 19.90 -9.43
C ALA A 275 1.32 19.14 -8.30
N ALA A 276 0.38 18.25 -8.64
CA ALA A 276 -0.29 17.38 -7.69
C ALA A 276 0.71 16.46 -6.96
N LEU A 277 1.61 15.82 -7.70
CA LEU A 277 2.69 15.01 -7.14
C LEU A 277 3.53 15.83 -6.16
N ALA A 278 4.03 17.00 -6.57
CA ALA A 278 4.88 17.84 -5.72
C ALA A 278 4.16 18.22 -4.41
N LEU A 279 2.88 18.60 -4.51
CA LEU A 279 2.07 18.98 -3.36
C LEU A 279 1.80 17.79 -2.44
N MET A 280 1.50 16.61 -2.98
CA MET A 280 1.27 15.40 -2.19
C MET A 280 2.54 14.89 -1.51
N MET A 281 3.68 14.95 -2.19
CA MET A 281 4.98 14.58 -1.60
C MET A 281 5.36 15.57 -0.48
N GLY A 282 5.10 16.87 -0.67
CA GLY A 282 5.28 17.86 0.40
C GLY A 282 4.36 17.60 1.60
N GLY A 283 3.10 17.26 1.37
CA GLY A 283 2.16 16.92 2.44
C GLY A 283 2.55 15.64 3.19
N LEU A 284 3.02 14.62 2.48
CA LEU A 284 3.50 13.36 3.05
C LEU A 284 4.67 13.61 4.02
N ALA A 285 5.56 14.55 3.72
CA ALA A 285 6.67 14.95 4.61
C ALA A 285 6.21 15.51 5.95
N LEU A 286 5.05 16.16 5.98
CA LEU A 286 4.49 16.72 7.21
C LEU A 286 3.76 15.70 8.07
N VAL A 287 3.32 14.57 7.48
CA VAL A 287 2.52 13.54 8.17
C VAL A 287 3.37 12.34 8.63
N GLN A 288 4.62 12.22 8.18
CA GLN A 288 5.46 11.07 8.52
C GLN A 288 5.68 10.90 10.03
N PRO A 289 5.86 9.64 10.51
CA PRO A 289 6.13 9.36 11.91
C PRO A 289 7.36 10.13 12.37
N ARG A 290 7.23 10.91 13.45
CA ARG A 290 8.37 11.65 14.01
C ARG A 290 9.33 10.70 14.68
N ARG A 291 10.62 10.97 14.51
CA ARG A 291 11.67 10.37 15.35
C ARG A 291 11.34 10.72 16.80
N ALA A 292 11.09 9.71 17.64
CA ALA A 292 10.89 9.95 19.07
C ALA A 292 12.10 10.77 19.56
N LYS A 293 11.86 11.97 20.11
CA LYS A 293 12.91 12.73 20.77
C LYS A 293 13.46 11.82 21.86
N ALA A 294 14.74 11.49 21.78
CA ALA A 294 15.44 10.86 22.89
C ALA A 294 15.25 11.80 24.10
N LEU A 295 14.41 11.40 25.05
CA LEU A 295 14.38 12.02 26.36
C LEU A 295 15.73 11.67 26.98
N VAL A 296 16.70 12.56 26.84
CA VAL A 296 17.95 12.48 27.61
C VAL A 296 17.54 12.55 29.07
N PRO A 297 17.76 11.51 29.89
CA PRO A 297 17.66 11.67 31.33
C PRO A 297 18.78 12.63 31.70
N GLY A 298 18.42 13.83 32.16
CA GLY A 298 19.39 14.74 32.75
C GLY A 298 20.15 14.00 33.83
N ALA A 299 21.48 14.03 33.74
CA ALA A 299 22.36 13.47 34.75
C ALA A 299 21.92 13.98 36.13
N VAL A 300 21.63 13.07 37.06
CA VAL A 300 21.52 13.40 38.49
C VAL A 300 22.93 13.75 38.94
N PRO A 301 23.21 15.00 39.39
CA PRO A 301 24.51 15.30 40.00
C PRO A 301 24.63 14.46 41.26
N GLY A 302 25.56 13.51 41.24
CA GLY A 302 25.89 12.67 42.36
C GLY A 302 26.29 13.53 43.56
N GLN A 303 25.66 13.24 44.68
CA GLN A 303 26.05 13.67 46.00
C GLN A 303 27.49 13.19 46.25
N ASN A 304 28.42 14.12 46.43
CA ASN A 304 29.72 13.80 47.00
C ASN A 304 29.49 13.37 48.46
N ALA A 305 29.72 12.09 48.70
CA ALA A 305 29.77 11.50 50.01
C ALA A 305 30.90 12.14 50.83
N ALA A 306 30.56 12.50 52.07
CA ALA A 306 31.53 12.54 53.15
C ALA A 306 32.10 11.12 53.37
N GLY A 307 33.42 11.05 53.57
CA GLY A 307 34.18 9.83 53.83
C GLY A 307 35.66 10.09 53.64
#